data_AF-A0A2H9L6I5-F1
#
_entry.id   AF-A0A2H9L6I5-F1
#
_cell.length_a   1.000
_cell.length_b   1.000
_cell.length_c   1.000
_cell.angle_alpha   90.00
_cell.angle_beta   90.00
_cell.angle_gamma   90.00
#
_symmetry.space_group_name_H-M   'P 1'
#
loop_
_entity.id
_entity.type
_entity.pdbx_description
1 polymer ?
#
loop_
_entity_poly.entity_id
_entity_poly.type
_entity_poly.pdbx_seq_one_letter_code
_entity_poly.pdbx_strand_id
1 'polypeptide(L)'
;MDNELILRCKKYLALSKKALKLVKISVAKTGSLYKVAEDFQNMAKNYISDGEYQLKIGNHDIALASFSYAHAWLDAGARLGIFEVKGNTKLFTLYKEATGRGSVKK
;
A
#
# COMPACT_ATOMS: atom_id res chain seq x y z
N MET A 1 22.03 -1.42 17.73
CA MET A 1 20.98 -0.54 17.17
C MET A 1 20.66 -0.93 15.72
N ASP A 2 21.67 -1.13 14.87
CA ASP A 2 21.50 -1.38 13.42
C ASP A 2 20.76 -2.68 13.06
N ASN A 3 20.94 -3.75 13.84
CA ASN A 3 20.29 -5.04 13.58
C ASN A 3 18.75 -4.96 13.65
N GLU A 4 18.20 -4.17 14.58
CA GLU A 4 16.76 -4.00 14.68
C GLU A 4 16.20 -3.18 13.50
N LEU A 5 16.92 -2.14 13.08
CA LEU A 5 16.51 -1.31 11.96
C LEU A 5 16.49 -2.12 10.65
N ILE A 6 17.52 -2.93 10.39
CA ILE A 6 17.56 -3.84 9.23
C ILE A 6 16.38 -4.83 9.27
N LEU A 7 16.05 -5.37 10.44
CA LEU A 7 14.91 -6.27 10.60
C LEU A 7 13.58 -5.57 10.29
N ARG A 8 13.42 -4.32 10.73
CA ARG A 8 12.25 -3.49 10.40
C ARG A 8 12.15 -3.23 8.90
N CYS A 9 13.26 -2.91 8.22
CA CYS A 9 13.29 -2.75 6.77
C CYS A 9 12.77 -4.00 6.05
N LYS A 10 13.30 -5.19 6.39
CA LYS A 10 12.85 -6.45 5.79
C LYS A 10 11.35 -6.70 6.02
N LYS A 11 10.87 -6.44 7.24
CA LYS A 11 9.45 -6.58 7.59
C LYS A 11 8.58 -5.63 6.76
N TYR A 12 8.92 -4.35 6.69
CA TYR A 12 8.11 -3.34 6.00
C TYR A 12 8.14 -3.52 4.48
N LEU A 13 9.29 -3.90 3.90
CA LEU A 13 9.38 -4.30 2.50
C LEU A 13 8.42 -5.46 2.19
N ALA A 14 8.44 -6.51 3.02
CA ALA A 14 7.58 -7.67 2.84
C ALA A 14 6.09 -7.32 2.94
N LEU A 15 5.71 -6.50 3.93
CA LEU A 15 4.33 -6.02 4.08
C LEU A 15 3.87 -5.19 2.88
N SER A 16 4.70 -4.23 2.45
CA SER A 16 4.38 -3.33 1.33
C SER A 16 4.24 -4.08 0.02
N LYS A 17 5.15 -5.02 -0.29
CA LYS A 17 5.04 -5.88 -1.47
C LYS A 17 3.80 -6.76 -1.43
N LYS A 18 3.46 -7.31 -0.25
CA LYS A 18 2.25 -8.10 -0.06
C LYS A 18 0.99 -7.25 -0.29
N ALA A 19 0.95 -6.03 0.23
CA ALA A 19 -0.15 -5.09 0.00
C ALA A 19 -0.28 -4.74 -1.47
N LEU A 20 0.83 -4.39 -2.14
CA LEU A 20 0.84 -4.04 -3.56
C LEU A 20 0.32 -5.18 -4.45
N LYS A 21 0.66 -6.43 -4.12
CA LYS A 21 0.16 -7.61 -4.84
C LYS A 21 -1.34 -7.84 -4.63
N LEU A 22 -1.88 -7.43 -3.48
CA LEU A 22 -3.27 -7.67 -3.10
C LEU A 22 -4.24 -6.60 -3.62
N VAL A 23 -3.81 -5.34 -3.71
CA VAL A 23 -4.68 -4.26 -4.17
C VAL A 23 -5.14 -4.50 -5.61
N LYS A 24 -6.41 -4.20 -5.88
CA LYS A 24 -6.96 -4.16 -7.25
C LYS A 24 -7.70 -2.85 -7.43
N ILE A 25 -7.53 -2.17 -8.56
CA ILE A 25 -8.29 -0.96 -8.87
C ILE A 25 -9.78 -1.33 -8.95
N SER A 26 -10.61 -0.67 -8.14
CA SER A 26 -12.06 -0.95 -8.01
C SER A 26 -12.92 0.05 -8.80
N VAL A 27 -12.34 1.17 -9.24
CA VAL A 27 -13.04 2.25 -9.95
C VAL A 27 -13.07 2.02 -11.47
N ALA A 28 -14.05 2.62 -12.14
CA ALA A 28 -14.24 2.46 -13.58
C ALA A 28 -13.09 3.08 -14.39
N LYS A 29 -12.58 2.34 -15.39
CA LYS A 29 -11.44 2.73 -16.25
C LYS A 29 -11.62 4.06 -16.97
N THR A 30 -12.86 4.44 -17.26
CA THR A 30 -13.20 5.68 -17.98
C THR A 30 -13.24 6.92 -17.08
N GLY A 31 -13.20 6.75 -15.75
CA GLY A 31 -13.28 7.85 -14.79
C GLY A 31 -11.92 8.42 -14.39
N SER A 32 -11.90 9.67 -13.95
CA SER A 32 -10.68 10.34 -13.44
C SER A 32 -10.04 9.60 -12.25
N LEU A 33 -10.86 8.96 -11.41
CA LEU A 33 -10.38 8.17 -10.27
C LEU A 33 -9.54 6.95 -10.68
N TYR A 34 -9.70 6.42 -11.89
CA TYR A 34 -8.87 5.31 -12.35
C TYR A 34 -7.41 5.75 -12.51
N LYS A 35 -7.18 6.95 -13.08
CA LYS A 35 -5.83 7.53 -13.17
C LYS A 35 -5.24 7.78 -11.78
N VAL A 36 -6.05 8.30 -10.85
CA VAL A 36 -5.63 8.47 -9.45
C VAL A 36 -5.24 7.13 -8.83
N ALA A 37 -6.00 6.06 -9.08
CA ALA A 37 -5.67 4.73 -8.59
C ALA A 37 -4.37 4.18 -9.20
N GLU A 38 -4.14 4.40 -10.50
CA GLU A 38 -2.87 4.06 -11.16
C GLU A 38 -1.69 4.84 -10.57
N ASP A 39 -1.84 6.15 -10.36
CA ASP A 39 -0.84 7.00 -9.73
C ASP A 39 -0.49 6.48 -8.32
N PHE A 40 -1.49 6.13 -7.51
CA PHE A 40 -1.26 5.57 -6.18
C PHE A 40 -0.49 4.24 -6.23
N GLN A 41 -0.82 3.34 -7.17
CA GLN A 41 -0.06 2.10 -7.35
C GLN A 41 1.37 2.36 -7.83
N ASN A 42 1.56 3.34 -8.72
CA ASN A 42 2.87 3.70 -9.24
C ASN A 42 3.74 4.34 -8.15
N MET A 43 3.18 5.24 -7.33
CA MET A 43 3.89 5.80 -6.17
C MET A 43 4.33 4.70 -5.20
N ALA A 44 3.45 3.74 -4.89
CA ALA A 44 3.82 2.62 -4.04
C ALA A 44 4.97 1.77 -4.63
N LYS A 45 4.95 1.52 -5.95
CA LYS A 45 6.05 0.80 -6.65
C LYS A 45 7.36 1.58 -6.60
N ASN A 46 7.31 2.88 -6.88
CA ASN A 46 8.49 3.75 -6.89
C ASN A 46 9.14 3.79 -5.51
N TYR A 47 8.37 4.00 -4.45
CA TYR A 47 8.90 3.97 -3.08
C TYR A 47 9.45 2.60 -2.65
N ILE A 48 8.89 1.48 -3.13
CA ILE A 48 9.51 0.16 -2.91
C ILE A 48 10.87 0.10 -3.59
N SER A 49 10.96 0.50 -4.86
CA SER A 49 12.21 0.49 -5.63
C SER A 49 13.27 1.39 -4.96
N ASP A 50 12.89 2.60 -4.55
CA ASP A 50 13.78 3.52 -3.85
C ASP A 50 14.26 2.94 -2.52
N GLY A 51 13.35 2.35 -1.74
CA GLY A 51 13.71 1.71 -0.49
C GLY A 51 14.67 0.53 -0.67
N GLU A 52 14.51 -0.27 -1.74
CA GLU A 52 15.43 -1.37 -2.07
C GLU A 52 16.82 -0.85 -2.44
N TYR A 53 16.90 0.24 -3.19
CA TYR A 53 18.16 0.90 -3.50
C TYR A 53 18.85 1.43 -2.24
N GLN A 54 18.11 2.16 -1.39
CA GLN A 54 18.63 2.71 -0.13
C GLN A 54 19.11 1.62 0.82
N LEU A 55 18.37 0.51 0.90
CA LEU A 55 18.77 -0.67 1.67
C LEU A 55 20.08 -1.28 1.16
N LYS A 56 20.28 -1.34 -0.15
CA LYS A 56 21.50 -1.87 -0.77
C LYS A 56 22.74 -1.03 -0.46
N ILE A 57 22.59 0.29 -0.35
CA ILE A 57 23.71 1.21 -0.06
C ILE A 57 23.90 1.49 1.44
N GLY A 58 23.14 0.84 2.32
CA GLY A 58 23.28 0.93 3.77
C GLY A 58 22.49 2.04 4.45
N ASN A 59 21.68 2.80 3.71
CA ASN A 59 20.84 3.88 4.25
C ASN A 59 19.53 3.31 4.80
N HIS A 60 19.62 2.62 5.94
CA HIS A 60 18.50 1.82 6.47
C HIS A 60 17.32 2.66 6.98
N ASP A 61 17.57 3.86 7.49
CA ASP A 61 16.55 4.84 7.90
C ASP A 61 15.73 5.33 6.70
N ILE A 62 16.40 5.71 5.61
CA ILE A 62 15.76 6.10 4.36
C ILE A 62 15.00 4.92 3.76
N ALA A 63 15.59 3.72 3.77
CA ALA A 63 14.92 2.52 3.29
C ALA A 63 13.62 2.23 4.05
N LEU A 64 13.66 2.30 5.39
CA LEU A 64 12.47 2.09 6.22
C LEU A 64 11.40 3.15 5.94
N ALA A 65 11.79 4.42 5.80
CA ALA A 65 10.87 5.50 5.45
C ALA A 65 10.21 5.25 4.10
N SER A 66 10.98 4.88 3.07
CA SER A 66 10.45 4.57 1.73
C SER A 66 9.46 3.41 1.75
N PHE A 67 9.77 2.29 2.43
CA PHE A 67 8.81 1.18 2.54
C PHE A 67 7.54 1.58 3.30
N SER A 68 7.68 2.40 4.35
CA SER A 68 6.52 2.90 5.09
C SER A 68 5.63 3.79 4.23
N TYR A 69 6.22 4.66 3.42
CA TYR A 69 5.48 5.51 2.47
C TYR A 69 4.82 4.70 1.35
N ALA A 70 5.49 3.67 0.84
CA ALA A 70 4.88 2.77 -0.14
C ALA A 70 3.59 2.14 0.40
N HIS A 71 3.63 1.63 1.64
CA HIS A 71 2.44 1.07 2.29
C HIS A 71 1.37 2.13 2.54
N ALA A 72 1.76 3.35 2.93
CA ALA A 72 0.82 4.45 3.17
C ALA A 72 0.02 4.85 1.92
N TRP A 73 0.63 4.85 0.73
CA TRP A 73 -0.10 5.06 -0.54
C TRP A 73 -1.18 3.99 -0.78
N LEU A 74 -0.85 2.73 -0.52
CA LEU A 74 -1.78 1.62 -0.69
C LEU A 74 -2.91 1.68 0.35
N ASP A 75 -2.58 2.02 1.59
CA ASP A 75 -3.54 2.18 2.68
C ASP A 75 -4.52 3.33 2.44
N ALA A 76 -3.99 4.48 2.00
CA ALA A 76 -4.81 5.62 1.60
C ALA A 76 -5.76 5.27 0.46
N GLY A 77 -5.28 4.57 -0.57
CA GLY A 77 -6.13 4.13 -1.69
C GLY A 77 -7.22 3.13 -1.27
N ALA A 78 -6.91 2.22 -0.34
CA ALA A 78 -7.89 1.30 0.23
C ALA A 78 -8.98 2.05 1.03
N ARG A 79 -8.58 3.03 1.86
CA ARG A 79 -9.50 3.85 2.65
C ARG A 79 -10.37 4.78 1.80
N LEU A 80 -9.83 5.30 0.70
CA LEU A 80 -10.56 6.09 -0.29
C LEU A 80 -11.53 5.25 -1.14
N GLY A 81 -11.39 3.92 -1.12
CA GLY A 81 -12.22 3.01 -1.91
C GLY A 81 -11.83 2.91 -3.39
N ILE A 82 -10.65 3.41 -3.77
CA ILE A 82 -10.10 3.27 -5.13
C ILE A 82 -9.41 1.93 -5.34
N PHE A 83 -9.10 1.21 -4.24
CA PHE A 83 -8.63 -0.17 -4.26
C PHE A 83 -9.60 -1.12 -3.53
N GLU A 84 -9.86 -2.27 -4.14
CA GLU A 84 -10.44 -3.45 -3.50
C GLU A 84 -9.33 -4.23 -2.76
N VAL A 85 -9.55 -4.52 -1.48
CA VAL A 85 -8.56 -5.15 -0.58
C VAL A 85 -9.12 -6.33 0.22
N LYS A 86 -10.32 -6.81 -0.12
CA LYS A 86 -11.00 -7.97 0.47
C LYS A 86 -11.15 -7.90 1.99
N GLY A 87 -11.38 -6.70 2.53
CA GLY A 87 -11.56 -6.49 3.96
C GLY A 87 -10.33 -6.88 4.82
N ASN A 88 -9.12 -6.89 4.26
CA ASN A 88 -7.92 -7.34 4.97
C ASN A 88 -7.43 -6.30 6.00
N THR A 89 -8.09 -6.23 7.16
CA THR A 89 -7.80 -5.31 8.26
C THR A 89 -6.46 -5.55 8.96
N LYS A 90 -5.80 -6.69 8.71
CA LYS A 90 -4.44 -6.97 9.21
C LYS A 90 -3.37 -6.27 8.38
N LEU A 91 -3.67 -5.99 7.11
CA LEU A 91 -2.72 -5.38 6.18
C LEU A 91 -3.06 -3.93 5.88
N PHE A 92 -4.33 -3.54 6.03
CA PHE A 92 -4.82 -2.18 5.77
C PHE A 92 -5.59 -1.64 6.98
N THR A 93 -5.49 -0.35 7.20
CA THR A 93 -6.19 0.41 8.25
C THR A 93 -7.58 0.80 7.75
N LEU A 94 -8.47 -0.18 7.66
CA LEU A 94 -9.83 0.03 7.17
C LEU A 94 -10.73 0.58 8.28
N TYR A 95 -11.66 1.46 7.91
CA TYR A 95 -12.79 1.77 8.77
C TYR A 95 -13.64 0.50 8.93
N LYS A 96 -14.21 0.27 10.13
CA LYS A 96 -15.29 -0.71 10.27
C LYS A 96 -16.37 -0.30 9.26
N GLU A 97 -16.86 -1.27 8.48
CA GLU A 97 -17.96 -1.01 7.56
C GLU A 97 -19.03 -0.20 8.29
N ALA A 98 -19.31 1.01 7.82
CA ALA A 98 -20.55 1.66 8.17
C ALA A 98 -21.63 0.71 7.65
N THR A 99 -22.34 0.06 8.55
CA THR A 99 -23.48 -0.80 8.25
C THR A 99 -24.35 -0.12 7.18
N GLY A 100 -24.27 -0.58 5.93
CA GLY A 100 -25.10 -0.03 4.85
C GLY A 100 -24.39 0.30 3.54
N ARG A 101 -23.84 -0.71 2.86
CA ARG A 101 -24.13 -0.88 1.43
C ARG A 101 -24.54 -2.32 1.22
N GLY A 102 -25.82 -2.57 1.45
CA GLY A 102 -26.45 -3.82 1.12
C GLY A 102 -26.11 -4.18 -0.31
N SER A 103 -25.63 -5.40 -0.50
CA SER A 103 -25.54 -6.02 -1.81
C SER A 103 -26.92 -5.94 -2.43
N VAL A 104 -27.09 -5.08 -3.45
CA VAL A 104 -28.21 -5.22 -4.38
C VAL A 104 -27.93 -6.54 -5.09
N LYS A 105 -28.59 -7.61 -4.63
CA LYS A 105 -28.64 -8.87 -5.35
C LYS A 105 -29.26 -8.56 -6.71
N LYS A 106 -28.51 -8.85 -7.78
CA LYS A 106 -29.08 -9.03 -9.11
C LYS A 106 -29.90 -10.30 -9.14
#